data_AF-A0A356WSX7-F1
#
_entry.id   AF-A0A356WSX7-F1
#
_cell.length_a   1.000
_cell.length_b   1.000
_cell.length_c   1.000
_cell.angle_alpha   90.00
_cell.angle_beta   90.00
_cell.angle_gamma   90.00
#
_symmetry.space_group_name_H-M   'P 1'
#
loop_
_entity.id
_entity.type
_entity.pdbx_description
1 polymer ?
#
loop_
_entity_poly.entity_id
_entity_poly.type
_entity_poly.pdbx_seq_one_letter_code
_entity_poly.pdbx_strand_id
1 'polypeptide(L)'
;MAEIKLFYHKDGVVRLSRSLDFLKSNPIQSFLWIDLNDVDEEVENELEDFLKIYIQEEEEMIEIEMSSRYIETQDTLVVNSNFLLSNFESDPVSFILKNNILVTVRSEELISFHETVKKISANPKGYNTGADVLVALLETRVEFDADMIENMTHKITQLSNSLSLQEADKELLGEIKNLQEKTMMLRENIIDKQRTVSSMLRSDFIPKELQPKLSMVIR
;
A
#
# COMPACT_ATOMS: atom_id res chain seq x y z
N MET A 1 -16.69 -0.56 -5.18
CA MET A 1 -17.60 0.62 -5.19
C MET A 1 -16.70 1.80 -4.98
N ALA A 2 -16.60 2.66 -5.97
CA ALA A 2 -15.89 3.93 -5.90
C ALA A 2 -16.11 4.64 -4.57
N GLU A 3 -15.04 4.98 -3.86
CA GLU A 3 -15.12 5.68 -2.58
C GLU A 3 -13.93 6.62 -2.39
N ILE A 4 -14.23 7.87 -2.03
CA ILE A 4 -13.25 8.81 -1.50
C ILE A 4 -13.37 8.91 0.03
N LYS A 5 -12.25 8.78 0.74
CA LYS A 5 -12.17 8.91 2.20
C LYS A 5 -11.17 10.00 2.57
N LEU A 6 -11.65 11.01 3.28
CA LEU A 6 -10.85 12.13 3.77
C LEU A 6 -10.68 12.01 5.29
N PHE A 7 -9.48 11.70 5.73
CA PHE A 7 -9.12 11.61 7.13
C PHE A 7 -8.53 12.93 7.60
N TYR A 8 -9.06 13.46 8.71
CA TYR A 8 -8.66 14.76 9.24
C TYR A 8 -8.72 14.81 10.76
N HIS A 9 -7.90 15.66 11.35
CA HIS A 9 -7.86 15.92 12.78
C HIS A 9 -8.99 16.85 13.20
N LYS A 10 -9.72 16.45 14.24
CA LYS A 10 -10.72 17.27 14.90
C LYS A 10 -10.82 16.89 16.38
N ASP A 11 -10.65 17.86 17.27
CA ASP A 11 -10.78 17.68 18.73
C ASP A 11 -9.91 16.53 19.30
N GLY A 12 -8.69 16.37 18.76
CA GLY A 12 -7.73 15.34 19.20
C GLY A 12 -8.04 13.91 18.74
N VAL A 13 -8.99 13.74 17.81
CA VAL A 13 -9.27 12.46 17.14
C VAL A 13 -9.16 12.60 15.62
N VAL A 14 -8.99 11.48 14.92
CA VAL A 14 -9.11 11.42 13.46
C VAL A 14 -10.57 11.14 13.09
N ARG A 15 -11.13 11.97 12.22
CA ARG A 15 -12.49 11.84 11.67
C ARG A 15 -12.42 11.55 10.18
N LEU A 16 -13.54 11.07 9.64
CA LEU A 16 -13.71 10.72 8.24
C LEU A 16 -14.78 11.61 7.60
N SER A 17 -14.47 12.17 6.44
CA SER A 17 -15.43 12.75 5.50
C SER A 17 -15.34 12.03 4.15
N ARG A 18 -16.36 12.14 3.31
CA ARG A 18 -16.45 11.49 1.99
C ARG A 18 -16.82 12.47 0.87
N SER A 19 -16.49 13.75 1.06
CA SER A 19 -16.94 14.83 0.18
C SER A 19 -15.77 15.74 -0.17
N LEU A 20 -15.48 15.89 -1.46
CA LEU A 20 -14.46 16.84 -1.93
C LEU A 20 -14.82 18.29 -1.56
N ASP A 21 -16.11 18.65 -1.52
CA ASP A 21 -16.53 19.96 -1.01
C ASP A 21 -16.09 20.17 0.45
N PHE A 22 -16.08 19.12 1.26
CA PHE A 22 -15.54 19.19 2.62
C PHE A 22 -14.04 19.48 2.62
N LEU A 23 -13.27 18.87 1.72
CA LEU A 23 -11.84 19.18 1.55
C LEU A 23 -11.63 20.67 1.21
N LYS A 24 -12.37 21.18 0.22
CA LYS A 24 -12.26 22.56 -0.26
C LYS A 24 -12.71 23.61 0.76
N SER A 25 -13.61 23.26 1.67
CA SER A 25 -14.19 24.16 2.67
C SER A 25 -13.51 24.12 4.04
N ASN A 26 -12.50 23.27 4.24
CA ASN A 26 -11.79 23.14 5.51
C ASN A 26 -10.28 23.40 5.35
N PRO A 27 -9.57 23.82 6.41
CA PRO A 27 -8.12 24.03 6.34
C PRO A 27 -7.39 22.75 5.94
N ILE A 28 -6.62 22.81 4.85
CA ILE A 28 -5.92 21.64 4.30
C ILE A 28 -4.96 20.99 5.31
N GLN A 29 -4.36 21.80 6.20
CA GLN A 29 -3.45 21.32 7.25
C GLN A 29 -4.14 20.46 8.33
N SER A 30 -5.48 20.38 8.32
CA SER A 30 -6.20 19.47 9.21
C SER A 30 -6.25 18.04 8.68
N PHE A 31 -6.01 17.82 7.39
CA PHE A 31 -6.03 16.51 6.76
C PHE A 31 -4.67 15.83 6.94
N LEU A 32 -4.69 14.50 7.07
CA LEU A 32 -3.47 13.69 7.08
C LEU A 32 -3.47 12.63 5.98
N TRP A 33 -4.65 12.18 5.55
CA TRP A 33 -4.77 11.11 4.57
C TRP A 33 -6.04 11.28 3.73
N ILE A 34 -5.89 11.16 2.42
CA ILE A 34 -6.95 11.16 1.41
C ILE A 34 -6.82 9.84 0.64
N ASP A 35 -7.81 8.98 0.73
CA ASP A 35 -7.83 7.66 0.09
C ASP A 35 -8.82 7.68 -1.06
N LEU A 36 -8.31 7.46 -2.26
CA LEU A 36 -9.04 7.28 -3.50
C LEU A 36 -9.07 5.78 -3.79
N ASN A 37 -10.27 5.19 -3.75
CA ASN A 37 -10.49 3.80 -4.11
C ASN A 37 -11.44 3.72 -5.29
N ASP A 38 -10.95 3.26 -6.44
CA ASP A 38 -11.76 3.01 -7.64
C ASP A 38 -12.60 4.24 -8.02
N VAL A 39 -12.03 5.44 -7.90
CA VAL A 39 -12.73 6.72 -8.16
C VAL A 39 -12.62 7.10 -9.64
N ASP A 40 -13.57 7.88 -10.13
CA ASP A 40 -13.54 8.37 -11.51
C ASP A 40 -12.43 9.42 -11.72
N GLU A 41 -11.87 9.47 -12.93
CA GLU A 41 -10.82 10.40 -13.36
C GLU A 41 -11.18 11.88 -13.07
N GLU A 42 -12.46 12.26 -13.11
CA GLU A 42 -12.91 13.62 -12.78
C GLU A 42 -12.58 14.00 -11.32
N VAL A 43 -12.68 13.04 -10.39
CA VAL A 43 -12.37 13.21 -8.96
C VAL A 43 -10.86 13.35 -8.77
N GLU A 44 -10.07 12.56 -9.52
CA GLU A 44 -8.61 12.61 -9.48
C GLU A 44 -8.09 13.96 -9.99
N ASN A 45 -8.54 14.38 -11.18
CA ASN A 45 -8.22 15.68 -11.78
C ASN A 45 -8.57 16.85 -10.82
N GLU A 46 -9.75 16.80 -10.18
CA GLU A 46 -10.14 17.82 -9.21
C GLU A 46 -9.20 17.87 -8.00
N LEU A 47 -8.73 16.71 -7.53
CA LEU A 47 -7.81 16.60 -6.40
C LEU A 47 -6.40 17.06 -6.77
N GLU A 48 -5.89 16.67 -7.94
CA GLU A 48 -4.63 17.14 -8.50
C GLU A 48 -4.59 18.66 -8.57
N ASP A 49 -5.65 19.27 -9.11
CA ASP A 49 -5.76 20.71 -9.22
C ASP A 49 -5.79 21.40 -7.85
N PHE A 50 -6.44 20.80 -6.86
CA PHE A 50 -6.55 21.36 -5.53
C PHE A 50 -5.24 21.24 -4.72
N LEU A 51 -4.59 20.08 -4.75
CA LEU A 51 -3.38 19.78 -3.98
C LEU A 51 -2.08 20.12 -4.71
N LYS A 52 -2.16 20.40 -6.02
CA LYS A 52 -1.01 20.59 -6.92
C LYS A 52 -0.08 19.37 -6.89
N ILE A 53 -0.67 18.18 -7.03
CA ILE A 53 0.03 16.89 -7.15
C ILE A 53 -0.15 16.35 -8.57
N TYR A 54 0.61 15.30 -8.90
CA TYR A 54 0.38 14.46 -10.06
C TYR A 54 -0.03 13.08 -9.58
N ILE A 55 -1.19 12.60 -10.01
CA ILE A 55 -1.65 11.22 -9.86
C ILE A 55 -1.27 10.49 -11.15
N GLN A 56 -0.48 9.43 -11.01
CA GLN A 56 -0.02 8.64 -12.16
C GLN A 56 -1.19 7.89 -12.80
N GLU A 57 -1.15 7.77 -14.12
CA GLU A 57 -2.09 6.93 -14.87
C GLU A 57 -1.91 5.44 -14.48
N GLU A 58 -2.95 4.62 -14.70
CA GLU A 58 -2.90 3.19 -14.37
C GLU A 58 -1.69 2.49 -15.03
N GLU A 59 -1.37 2.83 -16.29
CA GLU A 59 -0.23 2.25 -16.99
C GLU A 59 1.12 2.62 -16.37
N GLU A 60 1.25 3.83 -15.80
CA GLU A 60 2.46 4.28 -15.13
C GLU A 60 2.60 3.62 -13.75
N MET A 61 1.49 3.37 -13.05
CA MET A 61 1.47 2.71 -11.75
C MET A 61 1.94 1.25 -11.81
N ILE A 62 1.70 0.56 -12.93
CA ILE A 62 2.12 -0.84 -13.11
C ILE A 62 3.57 -1.01 -13.55
N GLU A 63 4.24 0.04 -14.02
CA GLU A 63 5.66 -0.01 -14.43
C GLU A 63 6.55 -0.58 -13.31
N ILE A 64 7.63 -1.29 -13.68
CA ILE A 64 8.48 -2.03 -12.73
C ILE A 64 9.80 -1.32 -12.43
N GLU A 65 10.08 -0.29 -13.22
CA GLU A 65 11.24 0.57 -13.18
C GLU A 65 11.23 1.43 -11.91
N MET A 66 12.38 1.55 -11.24
CA MET A 66 12.47 2.39 -10.04
C MET A 66 12.16 3.86 -10.30
N SER A 67 12.41 4.33 -11.52
CA SER A 67 12.10 5.71 -11.92
C SER A 67 10.61 6.02 -11.90
N SER A 68 9.77 5.00 -12.06
CA SER A 68 8.31 5.12 -12.13
C SER A 68 7.67 4.74 -10.79
N ARG A 69 8.33 3.85 -10.02
CA ARG A 69 7.88 3.43 -8.69
C ARG A 69 8.33 4.32 -7.54
N TYR A 70 9.36 5.13 -7.73
CA TYR A 70 9.87 6.04 -6.71
C TYR A 70 10.26 7.37 -7.35
N ILE A 71 9.45 8.39 -7.11
CA ILE A 71 9.66 9.74 -7.62
C ILE A 71 9.73 10.67 -6.42
N GLU A 72 10.83 11.41 -6.31
CA GLU A 72 11.00 12.40 -5.24
C GLU A 72 11.35 13.74 -5.88
N THR A 73 10.52 14.73 -5.60
CA THR A 73 10.68 16.12 -6.02
C THR A 73 11.00 16.97 -4.80
N GLN A 74 11.05 18.30 -4.96
CA GLN A 74 11.31 19.21 -3.84
C GLN A 74 10.19 19.22 -2.79
N ASP A 75 8.95 18.92 -3.19
CA ASP A 75 7.76 19.08 -2.32
C ASP A 75 6.82 17.86 -2.31
N THR A 76 7.10 16.84 -3.12
CA THR A 76 6.26 15.67 -3.30
C THR A 76 7.10 14.40 -3.38
N LEU A 77 6.70 13.37 -2.64
CA LEU A 77 7.19 12.00 -2.74
C LEU A 77 6.07 11.11 -3.32
N VAL A 78 6.36 10.36 -4.39
CA VAL A 78 5.47 9.36 -4.96
C VAL A 78 6.13 8.00 -4.87
N VAL A 79 5.38 7.02 -4.35
CA VAL A 79 5.81 5.63 -4.22
C VAL A 79 4.72 4.72 -4.73
N ASN A 80 5.01 3.90 -5.73
CA ASN A 80 4.09 2.85 -6.19
C ASN A 80 4.55 1.50 -5.66
N SER A 81 3.62 0.74 -5.11
CA SER A 81 3.88 -0.60 -4.59
C SER A 81 2.72 -1.52 -4.92
N ASN A 82 3.05 -2.75 -5.30
CA ASN A 82 2.03 -3.76 -5.55
C ASN A 82 1.54 -4.37 -4.23
N PHE A 83 0.23 -4.61 -4.10
CA PHE A 83 -0.41 -5.27 -2.97
C PHE A 83 -1.08 -6.55 -3.46
N LEU A 84 -0.61 -7.71 -2.99
CA LEU A 84 -1.19 -9.00 -3.40
C LEU A 84 -2.52 -9.27 -2.69
N LEU A 85 -3.54 -9.61 -3.45
CA LEU A 85 -4.82 -10.09 -2.95
C LEU A 85 -4.71 -11.56 -2.53
N SER A 86 -5.73 -12.07 -1.85
CA SER A 86 -5.76 -13.47 -1.36
C SER A 86 -5.79 -14.51 -2.48
N ASN A 87 -6.25 -14.11 -3.67
CA ASN A 87 -6.21 -14.89 -4.91
C ASN A 87 -4.89 -14.75 -5.69
N PHE A 88 -3.91 -14.02 -5.14
CA PHE A 88 -2.61 -13.70 -5.75
C PHE A 88 -2.66 -12.72 -6.93
N GLU A 89 -3.80 -12.10 -7.22
CA GLU A 89 -3.82 -10.94 -8.11
C GLU A 89 -3.12 -9.75 -7.43
N SER A 90 -2.53 -8.87 -8.23
CA SER A 90 -1.78 -7.72 -7.74
C SER A 90 -2.56 -6.45 -8.01
N ASP A 91 -2.80 -5.67 -6.96
CA ASP A 91 -3.35 -4.32 -7.05
C ASP A 91 -2.21 -3.30 -6.91
N PRO A 92 -1.92 -2.46 -7.92
CA PRO A 92 -0.95 -1.39 -7.78
C PRO A 92 -1.52 -0.30 -6.86
N VAL A 93 -0.75 0.09 -5.85
CA VAL A 93 -1.13 1.16 -4.92
C VAL A 93 -0.14 2.30 -5.05
N SER A 94 -0.64 3.50 -5.38
CA SER A 94 0.17 4.72 -5.38
C SER A 94 0.05 5.45 -4.05
N PHE A 95 1.18 5.90 -3.53
CA PHE A 95 1.29 6.70 -2.32
C PHE A 95 1.95 8.03 -2.68
N ILE A 96 1.20 9.12 -2.56
CA ILE A 96 1.66 10.48 -2.87
C ILE A 96 1.68 11.28 -1.57
N LEU A 97 2.86 11.62 -1.08
CA LEU A 97 3.06 12.39 0.14
C LEU A 97 3.46 13.83 -0.21
N LYS A 98 2.62 14.79 0.17
CA LYS A 98 2.86 16.23 -0.02
C LYS A 98 2.37 17.02 1.18
N ASN A 99 3.16 17.96 1.67
CA ASN A 99 2.78 18.86 2.78
C ASN A 99 2.22 18.14 4.02
N ASN A 100 2.82 17.01 4.41
CA ASN A 100 2.35 16.12 5.49
C ASN A 100 0.98 15.46 5.27
N ILE A 101 0.47 15.44 4.04
CA ILE A 101 -0.77 14.78 3.65
C ILE A 101 -0.42 13.62 2.73
N LEU A 102 -0.91 12.44 3.06
CA LEU A 102 -0.83 11.28 2.20
C LEU A 102 -2.06 11.24 1.29
N VAL A 103 -1.86 11.05 -0.01
CA VAL A 103 -2.90 10.64 -0.95
C VAL A 103 -2.60 9.19 -1.35
N THR A 104 -3.60 8.32 -1.29
CA THR A 104 -3.49 6.94 -1.80
C THR A 104 -4.45 6.73 -2.96
N VAL A 105 -4.00 6.02 -3.98
CA VAL A 105 -4.78 5.65 -5.17
C VAL A 105 -4.67 4.14 -5.35
N ARG A 106 -5.81 3.46 -5.52
CA ARG A 106 -5.95 2.00 -5.64
C ARG A 106 -7.28 1.65 -6.30
N SER A 107 -7.39 0.44 -6.84
CA SER A 107 -8.62 -0.03 -7.51
C SER A 107 -9.39 -1.06 -6.69
N GLU A 108 -8.76 -1.67 -5.67
CA GLU A 108 -9.37 -2.74 -4.88
C GLU A 108 -9.47 -2.40 -3.39
N GLU A 109 -10.48 -2.96 -2.71
CA GLU A 109 -10.58 -2.91 -1.24
C GLU A 109 -9.53 -3.82 -0.59
N LEU A 110 -8.58 -3.19 0.13
CA LEU A 110 -7.45 -3.88 0.73
C LEU A 110 -7.62 -4.02 2.24
N ILE A 111 -7.43 -5.24 2.76
CA ILE A 111 -7.55 -5.52 4.20
C ILE A 111 -6.55 -4.67 5.01
N SER A 112 -5.36 -4.44 4.48
CA SER A 112 -4.34 -3.59 5.12
C SER A 112 -4.79 -2.14 5.32
N PHE A 113 -5.60 -1.60 4.42
CA PHE A 113 -6.19 -0.25 4.55
C PHE A 113 -7.22 -0.24 5.67
N HIS A 114 -8.12 -1.21 5.70
CA HIS A 114 -9.14 -1.34 6.76
C HIS A 114 -8.52 -1.50 8.15
N GLU A 115 -7.53 -2.36 8.30
CA GLU A 115 -6.83 -2.55 9.58
C GLU A 115 -6.07 -1.29 9.99
N THR A 116 -5.50 -0.55 9.04
CA THR A 116 -4.84 0.73 9.33
C THR A 116 -5.82 1.79 9.82
N VAL A 117 -7.02 1.88 9.24
CA VAL A 117 -8.09 2.77 9.74
C VAL A 117 -8.47 2.44 11.19
N LYS A 118 -8.52 1.15 11.55
CA LYS A 118 -8.77 0.72 12.94
C LYS A 118 -7.62 1.12 13.87
N LYS A 119 -6.37 0.91 13.45
CA LYS A 119 -5.16 1.31 14.21
C LYS A 119 -5.17 2.83 14.47
N ILE A 120 -5.50 3.64 13.47
CA ILE A 120 -5.65 5.11 13.59
C ILE A 120 -6.76 5.47 14.57
N SER A 121 -7.92 4.84 14.45
CA SER A 121 -9.07 5.11 15.33
C SER A 121 -8.78 4.75 16.80
N ALA A 122 -8.01 3.68 17.03
CA ALA A 122 -7.64 3.22 18.37
C ALA A 122 -6.59 4.10 19.05
N ASN A 123 -5.65 4.68 18.27
CA ASN A 123 -4.60 5.55 18.80
C ASN A 123 -4.34 6.76 17.89
N PRO A 124 -5.28 7.73 17.81
CA PRO A 124 -5.18 8.85 16.88
C PRO A 124 -3.96 9.75 17.14
N LYS A 125 -3.47 9.82 18.38
CA LYS A 125 -2.27 10.59 18.75
C LYS A 125 -0.97 10.04 18.14
N GLY A 126 -0.98 8.79 17.68
CA GLY A 126 0.15 8.17 16.99
C GLY A 126 0.27 8.53 15.52
N TYR A 127 -0.68 9.30 14.97
CA TYR A 127 -0.77 9.62 13.55
C TYR A 127 -0.98 11.12 13.38
N ASN A 128 0.12 11.87 13.24
CA ASN A 128 0.07 13.33 13.15
C ASN A 128 0.17 13.82 11.69
N THR A 129 0.72 12.98 10.81
CA THR A 129 1.04 13.30 9.42
C THR A 129 0.72 12.12 8.51
N GLY A 130 0.64 12.39 7.21
CA GLY A 130 0.54 11.37 6.17
C GLY A 130 1.71 10.39 6.17
N ALA A 131 2.91 10.80 6.60
CA ALA A 131 4.04 9.89 6.74
C ALA A 131 3.79 8.81 7.80
N ASP A 132 3.13 9.16 8.92
CA ASP A 132 2.74 8.18 9.94
C ASP A 132 1.77 7.14 9.35
N VAL A 133 0.82 7.59 8.52
CA VAL A 133 -0.16 6.71 7.86
C VAL A 133 0.50 5.83 6.82
N LEU A 134 1.38 6.39 5.99
CA LEU A 134 2.13 5.67 4.97
C LEU A 134 2.92 4.51 5.58
N VAL A 135 3.67 4.79 6.65
CA VAL A 135 4.46 3.77 7.34
C VAL A 135 3.55 2.70 7.95
N ALA A 136 2.42 3.08 8.55
CA ALA A 136 1.48 2.12 9.11
C ALA A 136 0.78 1.26 8.05
N LEU A 137 0.48 1.81 6.88
CA LEU A 137 -0.06 1.03 5.75
C LEU A 137 0.95 -0.03 5.29
N LEU A 138 2.23 0.35 5.17
CA LEU A 138 3.30 -0.56 4.78
C LEU A 138 3.60 -1.62 5.86
N GLU A 139 3.66 -1.24 7.14
CA GLU A 139 3.81 -2.17 8.27
C GLU A 139 2.68 -3.20 8.26
N THR A 140 1.43 -2.72 8.17
CA THR A 140 0.25 -3.58 8.14
C THR A 140 0.28 -4.47 6.90
N ARG A 141 0.70 -3.96 5.73
CA ARG A 141 0.77 -4.78 4.53
C ARG A 141 1.81 -5.89 4.63
N VAL A 142 2.97 -5.63 5.25
CA VAL A 142 4.00 -6.66 5.43
C VAL A 142 3.56 -7.73 6.43
N GLU A 143 2.73 -7.41 7.43
CA GLU A 143 2.07 -8.42 8.28
C GLU A 143 1.24 -9.39 7.40
N PHE A 144 0.44 -8.87 6.45
CA PHE A 144 -0.30 -9.71 5.50
C PHE A 144 0.60 -10.50 4.55
N ASP A 145 1.68 -9.90 4.05
CA ASP A 145 2.64 -10.61 3.19
C ASP A 145 3.29 -11.78 3.94
N ALA A 146 3.64 -11.59 5.22
CA ALA A 146 4.19 -12.64 6.08
C ALA A 146 3.21 -13.81 6.28
N ASP A 147 1.94 -13.52 6.56
CA ASP A 147 0.89 -14.53 6.66
C ASP A 147 0.73 -15.31 5.34
N MET A 148 0.83 -14.63 4.18
CA MET A 148 0.79 -15.30 2.88
C MET A 148 1.99 -16.24 2.66
N ILE A 149 3.19 -15.83 3.07
CA ILE A 149 4.41 -16.67 3.02
C ILE A 149 4.26 -17.90 3.92
N GLU A 150 3.76 -17.74 5.14
CA GLU A 150 3.55 -18.85 6.07
C GLU A 150 2.56 -19.87 5.49
N ASN A 151 1.42 -19.39 4.98
CA ASN A 151 0.42 -20.23 4.33
C ASN A 151 0.98 -20.96 3.10
N MET A 152 1.80 -20.29 2.29
CA MET A 152 2.45 -20.90 1.13
C MET A 152 3.43 -21.99 1.56
N THR A 153 4.26 -21.72 2.57
CA THR A 153 5.25 -22.65 3.11
C THR A 153 4.57 -23.91 3.65
N HIS A 154 3.44 -23.75 4.35
CA HIS A 154 2.65 -24.88 4.84
C HIS A 154 2.11 -25.73 3.69
N LYS A 155 1.56 -25.12 2.63
CA LYS A 155 1.07 -25.85 1.45
C LYS A 155 2.17 -26.62 0.73
N ILE A 156 3.35 -26.00 0.54
CA ILE A 156 4.52 -26.66 -0.06
C ILE A 156 4.96 -27.85 0.79
N THR A 157 4.98 -27.70 2.12
CA THR A 157 5.35 -28.77 3.04
C THR A 157 4.36 -29.94 2.99
N GLN A 158 3.07 -29.64 2.98
CA GLN A 158 2.02 -30.66 2.83
C GLN A 158 2.16 -31.43 1.52
N LEU A 159 2.34 -30.70 0.40
CA LEU A 159 2.55 -31.32 -0.90
C LEU A 159 3.78 -32.22 -0.88
N SER A 160 4.91 -31.71 -0.39
CA SER A 160 6.18 -32.46 -0.30
C SER A 160 6.05 -33.74 0.54
N ASN A 161 5.25 -33.74 1.61
CA ASN A 161 5.04 -34.91 2.46
C ASN A 161 4.06 -35.92 1.85
N SER A 162 3.15 -35.48 0.97
CA SER A 162 2.20 -36.35 0.27
C SER A 162 2.80 -37.08 -0.93
N LEU A 163 3.99 -36.65 -1.38
CA LEU A 163 4.71 -37.25 -2.50
C LEU A 163 5.15 -38.69 -2.16
N SER A 164 4.49 -39.67 -2.78
CA SER A 164 5.03 -41.03 -2.90
C SER A 164 5.92 -41.10 -4.14
N LEU A 165 7.12 -41.66 -4.01
CA LEU A 165 8.11 -41.79 -5.09
C LEU A 165 7.64 -42.65 -6.29
N GLN A 166 6.44 -43.23 -6.23
CA GLN A 166 6.02 -44.28 -7.16
C GLN A 166 5.21 -43.80 -8.37
N GLU A 167 4.62 -42.59 -8.40
CA GLU A 167 4.10 -42.00 -9.66
C GLU A 167 3.68 -40.53 -9.43
N ALA A 168 4.35 -39.59 -10.09
CA ALA A 168 3.89 -38.21 -10.16
C ALA A 168 2.84 -38.10 -11.27
N ASP A 169 1.57 -37.90 -10.91
CA ASP A 169 0.50 -37.72 -11.89
C ASP A 169 0.37 -36.25 -12.34
N LYS A 170 -0.50 -36.03 -13.34
CA LYS A 170 -0.72 -34.71 -13.92
C LYS A 170 -1.30 -33.70 -12.91
N GLU A 171 -2.06 -34.17 -11.93
CA GLU A 171 -2.67 -33.35 -10.89
C GLU A 171 -1.59 -32.78 -9.98
N LEU A 172 -0.70 -33.63 -9.49
CA LEU A 172 0.46 -33.24 -8.69
C LEU A 172 1.35 -32.22 -9.41
N LEU A 173 1.66 -32.46 -10.70
CA LEU A 173 2.44 -31.51 -11.50
C LEU A 173 1.73 -30.16 -11.64
N GLY A 174 0.40 -30.16 -11.74
CA GLY A 174 -0.43 -28.95 -11.75
C GLY A 174 -0.36 -28.18 -10.44
N GLU A 175 -0.39 -28.87 -9.30
CA GLU A 175 -0.25 -28.25 -7.99
C GLU A 175 1.14 -27.65 -7.76
N ILE A 176 2.20 -28.37 -8.14
CA ILE A 176 3.58 -27.87 -8.08
C ILE A 176 3.71 -26.59 -8.91
N LYS A 177 3.21 -26.61 -10.15
CA LYS A 177 3.22 -25.45 -11.04
C LYS A 177 2.51 -24.25 -10.40
N ASN A 178 1.30 -24.45 -9.87
CA ASN A 178 0.52 -23.39 -9.24
C ASN A 178 1.21 -22.81 -7.99
N LEU A 179 1.80 -23.64 -7.14
CA LEU A 179 2.56 -23.17 -5.97
C LEU A 179 3.83 -22.41 -6.39
N GLN A 180 4.52 -22.87 -7.44
CA GLN A 180 5.68 -22.18 -7.97
C GLN A 180 5.32 -20.79 -8.52
N GLU A 181 4.27 -20.69 -9.34
CA GLU A 181 3.78 -19.41 -9.88
C GLU A 181 3.45 -18.43 -8.75
N LYS A 182 2.68 -18.87 -7.75
CA LYS A 182 2.31 -18.03 -6.61
C LYS A 182 3.49 -17.63 -5.74
N THR A 183 4.49 -18.50 -5.59
CA THR A 183 5.73 -18.19 -4.88
C THR A 183 6.54 -17.12 -5.62
N MET A 184 6.57 -17.17 -6.97
CA MET A 184 7.21 -16.14 -7.78
C MET A 184 6.51 -14.79 -7.61
N MET A 185 5.17 -14.75 -7.67
CA MET A 185 4.41 -13.52 -7.48
C MET A 185 4.64 -12.90 -6.10
N LEU A 186 4.61 -13.71 -5.02
CA LEU A 186 4.95 -13.24 -3.67
C LEU A 186 6.37 -12.66 -3.60
N ARG A 187 7.34 -13.35 -4.19
CA ARG A 187 8.74 -12.91 -4.18
C ARG A 187 8.92 -11.58 -4.92
N GLU A 188 8.34 -11.44 -6.10
CA GLU A 188 8.36 -10.19 -6.87
C GLU A 188 7.75 -9.04 -6.06
N ASN A 189 6.61 -9.29 -5.44
CA ASN A 189 5.90 -8.33 -4.62
C ASN A 189 6.68 -7.85 -3.38
N ILE A 190 7.43 -8.75 -2.73
CA ILE A 190 8.29 -8.43 -1.58
C ILE A 190 9.54 -7.66 -2.02
N ILE A 191 10.18 -8.09 -3.11
CA ILE A 191 11.38 -7.42 -3.64
C ILE A 191 11.03 -6.00 -4.07
N ASP A 192 9.89 -5.80 -4.71
CA ASP A 192 9.40 -4.48 -5.10
C ASP A 192 9.26 -3.54 -3.89
N LYS A 193 8.53 -3.97 -2.86
CA LYS A 193 8.41 -3.24 -1.58
C LYS A 193 9.77 -2.95 -0.96
N GLN A 194 10.68 -3.92 -0.98
CA GLN A 194 12.00 -3.74 -0.42
C GLN A 194 12.76 -2.61 -1.12
N ARG A 195 12.68 -2.51 -2.45
CA ARG A 195 13.35 -1.48 -3.24
C ARG A 195 12.78 -0.08 -2.99
N THR A 196 11.46 0.05 -2.93
CA THR A 196 10.78 1.33 -2.70
C THR A 196 10.99 1.81 -1.27
N VAL A 197 10.80 0.95 -0.28
CA VAL A 197 11.06 1.26 1.14
C VAL A 197 12.53 1.60 1.39
N SER A 198 13.46 0.88 0.76
CA SER A 198 14.89 1.21 0.86
C SER A 198 15.19 2.62 0.35
N SER A 199 14.45 3.09 -0.66
CA SER A 199 14.58 4.45 -1.19
C SER A 199 13.96 5.48 -0.26
N MET A 200 12.78 5.20 0.29
CA MET A 200 12.10 6.03 1.28
C MET A 200 12.93 6.25 2.56
N LEU A 201 13.71 5.25 3.00
CA LEU A 201 14.59 5.39 4.18
C LEU A 201 15.68 6.46 4.02
N ARG A 202 15.94 6.91 2.78
CA ARG A 202 16.88 8.00 2.48
C ARG A 202 16.18 9.35 2.24
N SER A 203 14.84 9.37 2.22
CA SER A 203 14.04 10.56 1.92
C SER A 203 13.90 11.48 3.13
N ASP A 204 13.92 12.78 2.89
CA ASP A 204 13.62 13.80 3.91
C ASP A 204 12.11 13.88 4.23
N PHE A 205 11.25 13.30 3.40
CA PHE A 205 9.81 13.19 3.64
C PHE A 205 9.45 12.18 4.74
N ILE A 206 10.39 11.29 5.10
CA ILE A 206 10.21 10.32 6.17
C ILE A 206 10.92 10.82 7.44
N PRO A 207 10.15 11.27 8.46
CA PRO A 207 10.70 11.67 9.74
C PRO A 207 11.63 10.61 10.35
N LYS A 208 12.71 11.05 11.00
CA LYS A 208 13.71 10.16 11.58
C LYS A 208 13.12 9.22 12.64
N GLU A 209 12.05 9.65 13.31
CA GLU A 209 11.33 8.86 14.31
C GLU A 209 10.58 7.68 13.68
N LEU A 210 10.24 7.76 12.40
CA LEU A 210 9.55 6.70 11.65
C LEU A 210 10.51 5.73 10.95
N GLN A 211 11.76 6.13 10.71
CA GLN A 211 12.75 5.28 10.04
C GLN A 211 12.96 3.90 10.71
N PRO A 212 12.97 3.75 12.05
CA PRO A 212 13.06 2.42 12.68
C PRO A 212 11.89 1.51 12.33
N LYS A 213 10.66 2.05 12.29
CA LYS A 213 9.45 1.33 11.88
C LYS A 213 9.52 0.91 10.42
N LEU A 214 9.82 1.87 9.55
CA LEU A 214 9.98 1.64 8.13
C LEU A 214 11.11 0.63 7.82
N SER A 215 12.17 0.60 8.62
CA SER A 215 13.24 -0.39 8.48
C SER A 215 12.80 -1.82 8.81
N MET A 216 11.79 -2.01 9.68
CA MET A 216 11.25 -3.34 9.98
C MET A 216 10.45 -3.92 8.81
N VAL A 217 9.88 -3.07 7.95
CA VAL A 217 9.12 -3.47 6.75
C VAL A 217 9.98 -4.27 5.77
N ILE A 218 11.31 -4.09 5.80
CA ILE A 218 12.25 -4.72 4.85
C ILE A 218 13.23 -5.71 5.48
N ARG A 219 13.04 -6.05 6.75
CA ARG A 219 13.86 -7.02 7.46
C ARG A 219 13.30 -8.42 7.30
#